data_AF-A0A024TMJ0-F1
#
_entry.id   AF-A0A024TMJ0-F1
#
_cell.length_a   1.000
_cell.length_b   1.000
_cell.length_c   1.000
_cell.angle_alpha   90.00
_cell.angle_beta   90.00
_cell.angle_gamma   90.00
#
_symmetry.space_group_name_H-M   'P 1'
#
loop_
_entity.id
_entity.type
_entity.pdbx_description
1 polymer ?
#
loop_
_entity_poly.entity_id
_entity_poly.type
_entity_poly.pdbx_seq_one_letter_code
_entity_poly.pdbx_strand_id
1 'polypeptide(L)'
;MMEPDGVDEHDDQVSEVLPATPATGASTDSGGSVARQSQQSMSTPDPAIAEDLMAIASNTRRKTIQNLWGHIKGKKHDTIVKPRSHYRRGTIFLQHLEMQKVAKGETRFDHKFFERIKTQYEHAHLSTNTMIGLSIFQNGINPVDDPFIVDNMPIEIQIGFRRKLFQLFSLQLLVVVGLIAVFSNIPAVKAPFADFWSLLGIFAATIALLFALYVKKYHYPVNFVVLGMYTVCMSMFLVGIDAFLGIDVSLFVFALTFVVITLLGVLCTLRKPGSGDTLVGYMPSAVVAFAVAFGIACIVYFAALDTLFSATTFLLCCATILILSFWFAYDASCMNQRLSPDEYMQGMIFFYTDMVMFVIFVGMVAFAFMACEGDVCCWGSAEIIPIYPLRGSAQGDNAQPTDGCSAETPPTGAAAAVVVNEDIDR
;
A
#
# COMPACT_ATOMS: atom_id res chain seq x y z
N MET A 1 -38.14 24.70 -44.11
CA MET A 1 -39.05 23.83 -44.88
C MET A 1 -38.92 22.45 -44.27
N MET A 2 -39.96 22.06 -43.52
CA MET A 2 -40.27 20.71 -43.01
C MET A 2 -39.30 20.00 -42.06
N GLU A 3 -39.62 20.03 -40.75
CA GLU A 3 -39.85 18.79 -39.99
C GLU A 3 -41.20 18.18 -40.44
N PRO A 4 -41.42 16.87 -40.29
CA PRO A 4 -42.18 16.41 -39.11
C PRO A 4 -41.81 15.01 -38.54
N ASP A 5 -42.21 14.84 -37.27
CA ASP A 5 -42.85 13.68 -36.58
C ASP A 5 -42.23 12.27 -36.68
N GLY A 6 -42.14 11.44 -35.64
CA GLY A 6 -42.94 11.30 -34.42
C GLY A 6 -43.30 9.80 -34.24
N VAL A 7 -43.74 9.38 -33.03
CA VAL A 7 -44.34 8.08 -32.63
C VAL A 7 -43.38 6.95 -32.21
N ASP A 8 -43.54 6.13 -31.16
CA ASP A 8 -44.22 6.06 -29.82
C ASP A 8 -43.66 4.76 -29.18
N GLU A 9 -43.19 4.71 -27.94
CA GLU A 9 -43.87 4.43 -26.65
C GLU A 9 -44.35 2.97 -26.47
N HIS A 10 -43.77 2.24 -25.51
CA HIS A 10 -44.55 1.36 -24.62
C HIS A 10 -43.85 1.02 -23.29
N ASP A 11 -44.66 1.19 -22.24
CA ASP A 11 -44.50 0.86 -20.83
C ASP A 11 -44.22 -0.62 -20.55
N ASP A 12 -43.62 -0.89 -19.38
CA ASP A 12 -44.25 -1.78 -18.40
C ASP A 12 -43.69 -1.52 -16.98
N GLN A 13 -44.57 -1.04 -16.11
CA GLN A 13 -44.43 -1.06 -14.65
C GLN A 13 -44.91 -2.42 -14.11
N VAL A 14 -44.22 -3.01 -13.12
CA VAL A 14 -44.88 -3.83 -12.09
C VAL A 14 -44.26 -3.61 -10.71
N SER A 15 -45.18 -3.36 -9.79
CA SER A 15 -45.13 -3.06 -8.36
C SER A 15 -44.46 -4.09 -7.41
N GLU A 16 -43.85 -3.52 -6.36
CA GLU A 16 -44.20 -3.69 -4.92
C GLU A 16 -44.41 -5.10 -4.35
N VAL A 17 -43.60 -5.52 -3.36
CA VAL A 17 -44.06 -6.17 -2.11
C VAL A 17 -43.03 -5.97 -0.99
N LEU A 18 -43.40 -5.19 0.03
CA LEU A 18 -42.87 -5.23 1.40
C LEU A 18 -43.47 -6.44 2.14
N PRO A 19 -42.89 -6.89 3.27
CA PRO A 19 -43.77 -6.91 4.44
C PRO A 19 -43.13 -6.42 5.73
N ALA A 20 -44.03 -5.83 6.51
CA ALA A 20 -43.87 -5.30 7.84
C ALA A 20 -43.78 -6.39 8.92
N THR A 21 -43.17 -5.98 10.03
CA THR A 21 -43.40 -6.44 11.41
C THR A 21 -44.86 -6.74 11.75
N PRO A 22 -45.08 -7.59 12.76
CA PRO A 22 -46.10 -7.29 13.76
C PRO A 22 -45.53 -7.25 15.20
N ALA A 23 -46.21 -6.47 16.04
CA ALA A 23 -45.95 -6.30 17.46
C ALA A 23 -47.14 -6.81 18.31
N THR A 24 -46.90 -6.90 19.63
CA THR A 24 -47.82 -7.04 20.80
C THR A 24 -48.41 -8.44 21.09
N GLY A 25 -48.46 -8.97 22.33
CA GLY A 25 -48.03 -8.50 23.66
C GLY A 25 -48.41 -9.47 24.81
N ALA A 26 -47.94 -9.16 26.03
CA ALA A 26 -48.47 -9.46 27.38
C ALA A 26 -48.23 -10.81 28.13
N SER A 27 -47.32 -10.72 29.13
CA SER A 27 -47.38 -11.07 30.58
C SER A 27 -47.69 -12.49 31.12
N THR A 28 -46.76 -13.06 31.90
CA THR A 28 -46.81 -13.43 33.36
C THR A 28 -45.57 -14.31 33.70
N ASP A 29 -44.58 -13.85 34.48
CA ASP A 29 -44.44 -13.78 35.96
C ASP A 29 -44.07 -15.12 36.64
N SER A 30 -42.88 -15.20 37.29
CA SER A 30 -42.58 -15.81 38.61
C SER A 30 -41.13 -16.31 38.86
N GLY A 31 -40.50 -15.78 39.93
CA GLY A 31 -39.44 -16.39 40.79
C GLY A 31 -37.97 -16.27 40.34
N GLY A 32 -36.95 -15.89 41.13
CA GLY A 32 -36.76 -15.63 42.56
C GLY A 32 -35.31 -15.94 42.99
N SER A 33 -34.69 -15.06 43.81
CA SER A 33 -33.39 -15.17 44.54
C SER A 33 -32.07 -15.03 43.72
N VAL A 34 -31.11 -14.11 43.94
CA VAL A 34 -30.41 -13.46 45.08
C VAL A 34 -29.04 -14.11 45.43
N ALA A 35 -28.01 -13.24 45.52
CA ALA A 35 -26.65 -13.35 46.08
C ALA A 35 -25.53 -13.80 45.10
N ARG A 36 -24.32 -13.22 45.07
CA ARG A 36 -23.62 -12.22 45.92
C ARG A 36 -22.37 -11.75 45.14
N GLN A 37 -22.16 -10.44 44.99
CA GLN A 37 -20.83 -9.88 44.69
C GLN A 37 -20.51 -8.83 45.76
N SER A 38 -19.36 -9.01 46.39
CA SER A 38 -18.89 -8.35 47.60
C SER A 38 -18.63 -6.85 47.42
N GLN A 39 -19.11 -6.09 48.41
CA GLN A 39 -18.90 -4.65 48.60
C GLN A 39 -17.41 -4.30 48.80
N GLN A 40 -16.94 -3.29 48.07
CA GLN A 40 -15.87 -2.41 48.54
C GLN A 40 -16.46 -1.01 48.75
N SER A 41 -16.32 -0.52 49.98
CA SER A 41 -16.81 0.76 50.49
C SER A 41 -16.07 1.92 49.80
N MET A 42 -16.82 2.83 49.18
CA MET A 42 -16.28 4.11 48.69
C MET A 42 -16.67 5.20 49.69
N SER A 43 -15.65 5.70 50.41
CA SER A 43 -15.74 6.79 51.38
C SER A 43 -16.22 8.09 50.73
N THR A 44 -17.08 8.83 51.43
CA THR A 44 -17.46 10.21 51.10
C THR A 44 -16.22 11.11 51.00
N PRO A 45 -16.12 12.03 50.01
CA PRO A 45 -14.99 12.94 49.92
C PRO A 45 -15.03 13.99 51.04
N ASP A 46 -13.84 14.38 51.48
CA ASP A 46 -13.55 15.42 52.47
C ASP A 46 -14.28 16.75 52.13
N PRO A 47 -15.03 17.38 53.05
CA PRO A 47 -15.86 18.56 52.76
C PRO A 47 -15.09 19.75 52.16
N ALA A 48 -13.79 19.89 52.45
CA ALA A 48 -12.95 20.94 51.87
C ALA A 48 -12.70 20.73 50.35
N ILE A 49 -12.58 19.48 49.90
CA ILE A 49 -12.35 19.13 48.49
C ILE A 49 -13.64 19.30 47.69
N ALA A 50 -14.81 19.03 48.30
CA ALA A 50 -16.10 19.26 47.68
C ALA A 50 -16.38 20.76 47.45
N GLU A 51 -15.95 21.62 48.37
CA GLU A 51 -16.08 23.08 48.26
C GLU A 51 -15.17 23.64 47.15
N ASP A 52 -13.93 23.17 47.06
CA ASP A 52 -13.00 23.55 45.98
C ASP A 52 -13.47 23.07 44.60
N LEU A 53 -14.02 21.84 44.49
CA LEU A 53 -14.60 21.36 43.24
C LEU A 53 -15.84 22.16 42.83
N MET A 54 -16.68 22.59 43.79
CA MET A 54 -17.82 23.46 43.49
C MET A 54 -17.39 24.88 43.09
N ALA A 55 -16.32 25.41 43.68
CA ALA A 55 -15.72 26.68 43.29
C ALA A 55 -15.15 26.61 41.86
N ILE A 56 -14.46 25.52 41.51
CA ILE A 56 -13.91 25.29 40.16
C ILE A 56 -15.05 25.07 39.13
N ALA A 57 -16.09 24.32 39.48
CA ALA A 57 -17.25 24.09 38.61
C ALA A 57 -18.05 25.38 38.36
N SER A 58 -18.20 26.24 39.38
CA SER A 58 -18.91 27.52 39.26
C SER A 58 -18.14 28.53 38.40
N ASN A 59 -16.81 28.58 38.52
CA ASN A 59 -15.95 29.42 37.67
C ASN A 59 -15.95 28.96 36.21
N THR A 60 -16.04 27.65 35.98
CA THR A 60 -16.15 27.08 34.63
C THR A 60 -17.51 27.41 34.00
N ARG A 61 -18.61 27.28 34.75
CA ARG A 61 -19.95 27.68 34.27
C ARG A 61 -20.06 29.17 33.97
N ARG A 62 -19.49 30.05 34.81
CA ARG A 62 -19.50 31.50 34.55
C ARG A 62 -18.77 31.85 33.27
N LYS A 63 -17.58 31.27 33.02
CA LYS A 63 -16.81 31.50 31.79
C LYS A 63 -17.54 31.00 30.54
N THR A 64 -18.20 29.84 30.62
CA THR A 64 -18.99 29.30 29.50
C THR A 64 -20.20 30.18 29.18
N ILE A 65 -20.92 30.67 30.20
CA ILE A 65 -22.07 31.56 30.01
C ILE A 65 -21.61 32.93 29.50
N GLN A 66 -20.46 33.45 29.94
CA GLN A 66 -19.92 34.72 29.45
C GLN A 66 -19.48 34.63 27.98
N ASN A 67 -18.89 33.51 27.58
CA ASN A 67 -18.53 33.24 26.19
C ASN A 67 -19.79 33.06 25.30
N LEU A 68 -20.84 32.41 25.82
CA LEU A 68 -22.12 32.26 25.13
C LEU A 68 -22.82 33.61 24.96
N TRP A 69 -22.80 34.46 25.99
CA TRP A 69 -23.34 35.83 25.93
C TRP A 69 -22.56 36.72 24.97
N GLY A 70 -21.25 36.50 24.82
CA GLY A 70 -20.43 37.14 23.79
C GLY A 70 -20.85 36.78 22.36
N HIS A 71 -21.30 35.54 22.14
CA HIS A 71 -21.84 35.08 20.85
C HIS A 71 -23.24 35.64 20.56
N ILE A 72 -24.11 35.76 21.58
CA ILE A 72 -25.48 36.25 21.41
C ILE A 72 -25.52 37.77 21.16
N LYS A 73 -24.54 38.54 21.67
CA LYS A 73 -24.57 40.01 21.60
C LYS A 73 -23.96 40.64 20.33
N GLY A 74 -23.72 39.85 19.28
CA GLY A 74 -23.47 40.39 17.93
C GLY A 74 -22.34 41.40 17.82
N LYS A 75 -21.22 41.23 18.55
CA LYS A 75 -20.02 42.00 18.25
C LYS A 75 -19.43 41.47 16.95
N LYS A 76 -19.49 42.27 15.87
CA LYS A 76 -18.67 42.08 14.67
C LYS A 76 -17.22 41.91 15.13
N HIS A 77 -16.69 40.71 14.96
CA HIS A 77 -15.29 40.46 15.14
C HIS A 77 -14.58 41.20 14.00
N ASP A 78 -13.70 42.16 14.30
CA ASP A 78 -12.70 42.59 13.32
C ASP A 78 -11.84 41.37 13.01
N THR A 79 -12.16 40.71 11.91
CA THR A 79 -11.44 39.56 11.41
C THR A 79 -10.21 40.02 10.65
N ILE A 80 -9.23 40.57 11.36
CA ILE A 80 -7.84 40.28 11.00
C ILE A 80 -7.57 38.90 11.59
N VAL A 81 -8.12 37.88 10.91
CA VAL A 81 -7.69 36.51 11.12
C VAL A 81 -6.24 36.49 10.64
N LYS A 82 -5.28 36.56 11.58
CA LYS A 82 -3.92 36.14 11.29
C LYS A 82 -4.04 34.72 10.71
N PRO A 83 -3.62 34.47 9.46
CA PRO A 83 -3.82 33.18 8.83
C PRO A 83 -3.18 32.13 9.73
N ARG A 84 -4.00 31.24 10.30
CA ARG A 84 -3.46 30.04 10.95
C ARG A 84 -2.74 29.26 9.86
N SER A 85 -1.47 28.94 10.10
CA SER A 85 -0.56 28.24 9.18
C SER A 85 -0.91 26.76 8.99
N HIS A 86 -2.19 26.41 8.97
CA HIS A 86 -2.62 25.07 8.58
C HIS A 86 -2.54 24.98 7.05
N TYR A 87 -1.52 24.25 6.60
CA TYR A 87 -1.26 23.84 5.22
C TYR A 87 -2.56 23.33 4.57
N ARG A 88 -3.22 24.17 3.78
CA ARG A 88 -4.50 23.86 3.11
C ARG A 88 -4.23 23.66 1.62
N ARG A 89 -4.80 22.60 1.04
CA ARG A 89 -4.59 22.16 -0.36
C ARG A 89 -4.57 23.36 -1.32
N GLY A 90 -3.51 23.51 -2.11
CA GLY A 90 -3.39 24.55 -3.14
C GLY A 90 -3.00 25.96 -2.65
N THR A 91 -2.99 26.25 -1.34
CA THR A 91 -2.62 27.60 -0.84
C THR A 91 -1.18 27.98 -1.17
N ILE A 92 -0.26 27.03 -1.10
CA ILE A 92 1.16 27.28 -1.35
C ILE A 92 1.44 27.34 -2.83
N PHE A 93 0.71 26.56 -3.62
CA PHE A 93 0.76 26.68 -5.06
C PHE A 93 0.27 28.07 -5.51
N LEU A 94 -0.86 28.56 -4.97
CA LEU A 94 -1.36 29.90 -5.23
C LEU A 94 -0.36 30.97 -4.78
N GLN A 95 0.22 30.82 -3.58
CA GLN A 95 1.25 31.73 -3.07
C GLN A 95 2.51 31.74 -3.97
N HIS A 96 2.92 30.58 -4.50
CA HIS A 96 4.02 30.51 -5.47
C HIS A 96 3.65 31.19 -6.80
N LEU A 97 2.41 31.04 -7.28
CA LEU A 97 1.95 31.75 -8.47
C LEU A 97 1.91 33.26 -8.25
N GLU A 98 1.47 33.73 -7.08
CA GLU A 98 1.52 35.15 -6.71
C GLU A 98 2.95 35.67 -6.69
N MET A 99 3.88 34.93 -6.08
CA MET A 99 5.30 35.27 -6.12
C MET A 99 5.85 35.27 -7.55
N GLN A 100 5.44 34.34 -8.41
CA GLN A 100 5.83 34.32 -9.82
C GLN A 100 5.24 35.49 -10.62
N LYS A 101 4.01 35.92 -10.34
CA LYS A 101 3.38 37.11 -10.91
C LYS A 101 4.21 38.35 -10.61
N VAL A 102 4.62 38.52 -9.35
CA VAL A 102 5.48 39.61 -8.91
C VAL A 102 6.88 39.54 -9.55
N ALA A 103 7.46 38.33 -9.64
CA ALA A 103 8.83 38.15 -10.14
C ALA A 103 8.96 38.25 -11.67
N LYS A 104 7.98 37.79 -12.45
CA LYS A 104 8.05 37.75 -13.93
C LYS A 104 7.47 39.00 -14.61
N GLY A 105 6.73 39.85 -13.89
CA GLY A 105 6.02 41.00 -14.46
C GLY A 105 4.80 40.60 -15.31
N GLU A 106 3.89 41.55 -15.55
CA GLU A 106 2.58 41.29 -16.19
C GLU A 106 2.66 40.69 -17.60
N THR A 107 3.74 40.94 -18.34
CA THR A 107 3.85 40.53 -19.76
C THR A 107 4.21 39.06 -19.98
N ARG A 108 4.77 38.37 -18.98
CA ARG A 108 5.25 36.97 -19.12
C ARG A 108 4.51 35.97 -18.22
N PHE A 109 3.55 36.45 -17.45
CA PHE A 109 2.76 35.66 -16.52
C PHE A 109 1.40 35.32 -17.11
N ASP A 110 0.97 34.07 -17.00
CA ASP A 110 -0.35 33.66 -17.51
C ASP A 110 -1.46 34.11 -16.56
N HIS A 111 -1.93 35.34 -16.78
CA HIS A 111 -3.01 35.95 -16.01
C HIS A 111 -4.32 35.17 -16.13
N LYS A 112 -4.61 34.57 -17.29
CA LYS A 112 -5.87 33.82 -17.48
C LYS A 112 -5.87 32.55 -16.65
N PHE A 113 -4.75 31.84 -16.62
CA PHE A 113 -4.58 30.69 -15.76
C PHE A 113 -4.66 31.08 -14.28
N PHE A 114 -3.93 32.11 -13.86
CA PHE A 114 -3.95 32.57 -12.47
C PHE A 114 -5.33 32.99 -11.99
N GLU A 115 -6.05 33.82 -12.76
CA GLU A 115 -7.40 34.25 -12.37
C GLU A 115 -8.38 33.08 -12.36
N ARG A 116 -8.24 32.10 -13.26
CA ARG A 116 -9.06 30.88 -13.22
C ARG A 116 -8.83 30.10 -11.92
N ILE A 117 -7.57 29.87 -11.55
CA ILE A 117 -7.19 29.17 -10.32
C ILE A 117 -7.63 29.96 -9.09
N LYS A 118 -7.45 31.29 -9.08
CA LYS A 118 -7.85 32.17 -7.98
C LYS A 118 -9.36 32.21 -7.80
N THR A 119 -10.13 32.41 -8.87
CA THR A 119 -11.60 32.46 -8.84
C THR A 119 -12.18 31.13 -8.34
N GLN A 120 -11.63 30.01 -8.82
CA GLN A 120 -12.01 28.68 -8.35
C GLN A 120 -11.62 28.43 -6.88
N TYR A 121 -10.43 28.88 -6.47
CA TYR A 121 -9.99 28.83 -5.07
C TYR A 121 -10.94 29.63 -4.17
N GLU A 122 -11.32 30.85 -4.57
CA GLU A 122 -12.25 31.70 -3.82
C GLU A 122 -13.66 31.09 -3.75
N HIS A 123 -14.16 30.53 -4.86
CA HIS A 123 -15.43 29.80 -4.89
C HIS A 123 -15.41 28.57 -3.96
N ALA A 124 -14.32 27.79 -3.97
CA ALA A 124 -14.13 26.67 -3.06
C ALA A 124 -13.94 27.13 -1.60
N HIS A 125 -13.35 28.30 -1.38
CA HIS A 125 -13.16 28.88 -0.04
C HIS A 125 -14.50 29.29 0.58
N LEU A 126 -15.37 29.93 -0.20
CA LEU A 126 -16.70 30.39 0.23
C LEU A 126 -17.67 29.23 0.53
N SER A 127 -17.55 28.09 -0.14
CA SER A 127 -18.34 26.89 0.18
C SER A 127 -17.90 26.21 1.50
N THR A 128 -16.78 26.62 2.09
CA THR A 128 -16.16 26.00 3.28
C THR A 128 -16.43 26.72 4.61
N ASN A 129 -17.56 27.41 4.76
CA ASN A 129 -17.94 27.98 6.07
C ASN A 129 -18.59 26.96 7.04
N THR A 130 -18.62 25.67 6.69
CA THR A 130 -19.07 24.59 7.58
C THR A 130 -17.96 23.58 7.80
N MET A 131 -17.51 23.45 9.05
CA MET A 131 -16.41 22.59 9.50
C MET A 131 -16.64 21.07 9.26
N ILE A 132 -17.83 20.70 8.80
CA ILE A 132 -18.26 19.32 8.51
C ILE A 132 -18.08 18.96 7.01
N GLY A 133 -17.91 19.95 6.12
CA GLY A 133 -17.77 19.72 4.67
C GLY A 133 -16.38 19.22 4.23
N LEU A 134 -15.37 19.30 5.10
CA LEU A 134 -13.97 19.00 4.75
C LEU A 134 -13.63 17.50 4.76
N SER A 135 -14.45 16.66 5.39
CA SER A 135 -14.30 15.20 5.35
C SER A 135 -15.25 14.50 4.37
N ILE A 136 -16.20 15.24 3.77
CA ILE A 136 -17.28 14.67 2.96
C ILE A 136 -17.16 15.04 1.46
N PHE A 137 -16.42 16.08 1.08
CA PHE A 137 -16.23 16.45 -0.32
C PHE A 137 -14.90 16.02 -0.96
N GLN A 138 -14.26 14.96 -0.46
CA GLN A 138 -13.08 14.39 -1.13
C GLN A 138 -13.29 13.00 -1.72
N ASN A 139 -14.54 12.54 -1.80
CA ASN A 139 -14.94 11.39 -2.60
C ASN A 139 -16.17 11.75 -3.47
N GLY A 140 -15.96 11.92 -4.78
CA GLY A 140 -16.94 11.45 -5.76
C GLY A 140 -17.94 12.43 -6.37
N ILE A 141 -17.52 13.58 -6.91
CA ILE A 141 -18.28 14.23 -7.99
C ILE A 141 -17.28 14.71 -9.06
N ASN A 142 -17.01 13.82 -10.02
CA ASN A 142 -16.12 13.95 -11.18
C ASN A 142 -14.64 14.34 -10.93
N PRO A 143 -13.67 13.42 -11.12
CA PRO A 143 -12.24 13.75 -11.12
C PRO A 143 -11.84 14.71 -12.26
N VAL A 144 -12.73 14.98 -13.21
CA VAL A 144 -12.51 15.91 -14.32
C VAL A 144 -12.57 17.38 -13.87
N ASP A 145 -13.28 17.67 -12.77
CA ASP A 145 -13.63 19.06 -12.38
C ASP A 145 -12.81 19.64 -11.21
N ASP A 146 -11.84 18.91 -10.63
CA ASP A 146 -10.94 19.49 -9.62
C ASP A 146 -9.86 20.34 -10.32
N PRO A 147 -9.88 21.68 -10.19
CA PRO A 147 -8.97 22.57 -10.92
C PRO A 147 -7.52 22.48 -10.40
N PHE A 148 -7.28 21.81 -9.27
CA PHE A 148 -5.97 21.71 -8.65
C PHE A 148 -5.26 20.37 -8.90
N ILE A 149 -5.85 19.44 -9.66
CA ILE A 149 -5.18 18.18 -10.04
C ILE A 149 -4.10 18.46 -11.08
N VAL A 150 -3.02 17.68 -11.05
CA VAL A 150 -1.89 17.86 -11.97
C VAL A 150 -2.34 17.88 -13.43
N ASP A 151 -3.23 16.98 -13.86
CA ASP A 151 -3.64 16.88 -15.27
C ASP A 151 -4.37 18.12 -15.80
N ASN A 152 -5.05 18.90 -14.93
CA ASN A 152 -5.71 20.15 -15.30
C ASN A 152 -4.76 21.37 -15.31
N MET A 153 -3.50 21.18 -14.92
CA MET A 153 -2.50 22.25 -14.83
C MET A 153 -1.75 22.45 -16.16
N PRO A 154 -1.18 23.65 -16.39
CA PRO A 154 -0.28 23.92 -17.49
C PRO A 154 0.86 22.90 -17.57
N ILE A 155 1.29 22.63 -18.80
CA ILE A 155 2.24 21.57 -19.13
C ILE A 155 3.56 21.70 -18.36
N GLU A 156 4.00 22.93 -18.09
CA GLU A 156 5.21 23.23 -17.31
C GLU A 156 5.10 22.73 -15.87
N ILE A 157 3.90 22.81 -15.29
CA ILE A 157 3.61 22.41 -13.92
C ILE A 157 3.52 20.89 -13.83
N GLN A 158 2.92 20.25 -14.84
CA GLN A 158 2.91 18.80 -14.96
C GLN A 158 4.32 18.23 -15.03
N ILE A 159 5.18 18.80 -15.87
CA ILE A 159 6.60 18.42 -15.96
C ILE A 159 7.29 18.61 -14.61
N GLY A 160 7.05 19.73 -13.94
CA GLY A 160 7.61 20.03 -12.63
C GLY A 160 7.23 19.00 -11.57
N PHE A 161 5.95 18.61 -11.51
CA PHE A 161 5.46 17.58 -10.61
C PHE A 161 6.09 16.22 -10.89
N ARG A 162 6.02 15.73 -12.14
CA ARG A 162 6.58 14.43 -12.56
C ARG A 162 8.07 14.35 -12.24
N ARG A 163 8.83 15.38 -12.62
CA ARG A 163 10.27 15.45 -12.37
C ARG A 163 10.57 15.41 -10.87
N LYS A 164 9.87 16.20 -10.05
CA LYS A 164 10.11 16.24 -8.61
C LYS A 164 9.79 14.90 -7.94
N LEU A 165 8.68 14.28 -8.30
CA LEU A 165 8.24 12.99 -7.76
C LEU A 165 9.22 11.88 -8.13
N PHE A 166 9.51 11.68 -9.42
CA PHE A 166 10.40 10.61 -9.88
C PHE A 166 11.86 10.84 -9.51
N GLN A 167 12.36 12.08 -9.47
CA GLN A 167 13.72 12.36 -8.99
C GLN A 167 13.88 12.02 -7.52
N LEU A 168 12.91 12.40 -6.68
CA LEU A 168 12.95 12.11 -5.25
C LEU A 168 12.88 10.61 -4.98
N PHE A 169 12.05 9.87 -5.74
CA PHE A 169 11.97 8.42 -5.63
C PHE A 169 13.23 7.72 -6.15
N SER A 170 13.76 8.14 -7.31
CA SER A 170 14.99 7.58 -7.88
C SER A 170 16.20 7.80 -6.97
N LEU A 171 16.31 8.99 -6.36
CA LEU A 171 17.39 9.28 -5.40
C LEU A 171 17.32 8.37 -4.17
N GLN A 172 16.11 8.08 -3.67
CA GLN A 172 15.97 7.14 -2.56
C GLN A 172 16.28 5.71 -2.97
N LEU A 173 15.84 5.25 -4.15
CA LEU A 173 16.22 3.94 -4.68
C LEU A 173 17.75 3.81 -4.82
N LEU A 174 18.44 4.87 -5.27
CA LEU A 174 19.90 4.89 -5.34
C LEU A 174 20.54 4.75 -3.96
N VAL A 175 20.02 5.46 -2.95
CA VAL A 175 20.49 5.31 -1.56
C VAL A 175 20.22 3.90 -1.05
N VAL A 176 19.07 3.30 -1.37
CA VAL A 176 18.76 1.91 -1.00
C VAL A 176 19.79 0.95 -1.61
N VAL A 177 20.10 1.09 -2.90
CA VAL A 177 21.11 0.27 -3.60
C VAL A 177 22.47 0.41 -2.95
N GLY A 178 22.89 1.65 -2.65
CA GLY A 178 24.17 1.92 -1.98
C GLY A 178 24.24 1.30 -0.57
N LEU A 179 23.16 1.41 0.20
CA LEU A 179 23.09 0.82 1.54
C LEU A 179 23.06 -0.71 1.49
N ILE A 180 22.35 -1.33 0.54
CA ILE A 180 22.39 -2.79 0.34
C ILE A 180 23.82 -3.21 0.03
N ALA A 181 24.50 -2.54 -0.91
CA ALA A 181 25.89 -2.86 -1.25
C ALA A 181 26.82 -2.77 -0.03
N VAL A 182 26.64 -1.79 0.87
CA VAL A 182 27.44 -1.68 2.10
C VAL A 182 27.05 -2.74 3.13
N PHE A 183 25.77 -2.85 3.46
CA PHE A 183 25.26 -3.75 4.49
C PHE A 183 25.44 -5.23 4.14
N SER A 184 25.38 -5.59 2.86
CA SER A 184 25.62 -6.97 2.42
C SER A 184 27.04 -7.48 2.71
N ASN A 185 28.01 -6.55 2.89
CA ASN A 185 29.39 -6.86 3.23
C ASN A 185 29.66 -6.89 4.75
N ILE A 186 28.67 -6.59 5.59
CA ILE A 186 28.84 -6.51 7.05
C ILE A 186 28.12 -7.71 7.70
N PRO A 187 28.87 -8.75 8.17
CA PRO A 187 28.26 -9.94 8.79
C PRO A 187 27.40 -9.62 10.00
N ALA A 188 27.76 -8.59 10.78
CA ALA A 188 26.99 -8.15 11.94
C ALA A 188 25.59 -7.63 11.59
N VAL A 189 25.38 -7.13 10.37
CA VAL A 189 24.06 -6.70 9.88
C VAL A 189 23.26 -7.91 9.42
N LYS A 190 23.89 -8.93 8.84
CA LYS A 190 23.23 -10.16 8.37
C LYS A 190 22.85 -11.12 9.51
N ALA A 191 23.70 -11.26 10.52
CA ALA A 191 23.57 -12.26 11.58
C ALA A 191 22.21 -12.30 12.30
N PRO A 192 21.55 -11.17 12.62
CA PRO A 192 20.24 -11.18 13.29
C PRO A 192 19.12 -11.78 12.43
N PHE A 193 19.26 -11.76 11.10
CA PHE A 193 18.20 -12.16 10.16
C PHE A 193 18.20 -13.65 9.82
N ALA A 194 19.02 -14.46 10.50
CA ALA A 194 18.86 -15.91 10.50
C ALA A 194 17.54 -16.34 11.16
N ASP A 195 17.01 -15.52 12.08
CA ASP A 195 15.70 -15.73 12.70
C ASP A 195 14.60 -14.99 11.94
N PHE A 196 13.52 -15.70 11.62
CA PHE A 196 12.34 -15.16 10.95
C PHE A 196 11.71 -14.00 11.74
N TRP A 197 11.72 -14.06 13.07
CA TRP A 197 11.14 -13.01 13.90
C TRP A 197 11.87 -11.67 13.78
N SER A 198 13.19 -11.68 13.61
CA SER A 198 13.98 -10.48 13.32
C SER A 198 13.59 -9.86 11.97
N LEU A 199 13.37 -10.70 10.96
CA LEU A 199 12.94 -10.27 9.63
C LEU A 199 11.54 -9.65 9.67
N LEU A 200 10.61 -10.29 10.39
CA LEU A 200 9.26 -9.77 10.60
C LEU A 200 9.28 -8.46 11.40
N GLY A 201 10.15 -8.36 12.41
CA GLY A 201 10.32 -7.17 13.22
C GLY A 201 10.79 -5.95 12.40
N ILE A 202 11.80 -6.12 11.54
CA ILE A 202 12.26 -5.02 10.68
C ILE A 202 11.22 -4.68 9.61
N PHE A 203 10.46 -5.65 9.10
CA PHE A 203 9.33 -5.38 8.19
C PHE A 203 8.20 -4.61 8.88
N ALA A 204 7.84 -4.96 10.12
CA ALA A 204 6.88 -4.19 10.90
C ALA A 204 7.39 -2.75 11.15
N ALA A 205 8.70 -2.57 11.35
CA ALA A 205 9.31 -1.26 11.48
C ALA A 205 9.22 -0.42 10.19
N THR A 206 9.35 -1.01 8.99
CA THR A 206 9.16 -0.27 7.73
C THR A 206 7.71 0.22 7.60
N ILE A 207 6.71 -0.60 7.96
CA ILE A 207 5.30 -0.20 7.98
C ILE A 207 5.05 0.92 8.99
N ALA A 208 5.60 0.81 10.20
CA ALA A 208 5.46 1.84 11.23
C ALA A 208 6.08 3.17 10.81
N LEU A 209 7.24 3.14 10.15
CA LEU A 209 7.88 4.33 9.59
C LEU A 209 7.10 4.93 8.42
N LEU A 210 6.48 4.10 7.58
CA LEU A 210 5.59 4.57 6.51
C LEU A 210 4.35 5.28 7.09
N PHE A 211 3.76 4.74 8.15
CA PHE A 211 2.66 5.39 8.86
C PHE A 211 3.11 6.70 9.51
N ALA A 212 4.28 6.73 10.16
CA ALA A 212 4.85 7.96 10.72
C ALA A 212 5.07 9.02 9.64
N LEU A 213 5.53 8.62 8.45
CA LEU A 213 5.69 9.49 7.29
C LEU A 213 4.35 10.06 6.83
N TYR A 214 3.29 9.23 6.79
CA TYR A 214 1.93 9.68 6.46
C TYR A 214 1.43 10.76 7.42
N VAL A 215 1.63 10.59 8.73
CA VAL A 215 1.25 11.59 9.74
C VAL A 215 2.06 12.87 9.62
N LYS A 216 3.36 12.77 9.30
CA LYS A 216 4.28 13.92 9.24
C LYS A 216 4.50 14.50 7.85
N LYS A 217 3.77 14.05 6.82
CA LYS A 217 4.02 14.40 5.41
C LYS A 217 4.07 15.89 5.09
N TYR A 218 3.28 16.71 5.78
CA TYR A 218 3.21 18.17 5.59
C TYR A 218 4.17 18.97 6.49
N HIS A 219 4.92 18.30 7.37
CA HIS A 219 5.85 18.96 8.30
C HIS A 219 7.28 18.95 7.75
N TYR A 220 7.68 20.05 7.11
CA TYR A 220 9.07 20.26 6.73
C TYR A 220 9.90 20.76 7.93
N PRO A 221 11.14 20.27 8.16
CA PRO A 221 11.87 19.23 7.42
C PRO A 221 11.68 17.80 7.96
N VAL A 222 10.82 17.62 8.97
CA VAL A 222 10.63 16.33 9.66
C VAL A 222 10.26 15.20 8.70
N ASN A 223 9.46 15.48 7.68
CA ASN A 223 9.08 14.53 6.65
C ASN A 223 10.30 13.88 5.95
N PHE A 224 11.34 14.65 5.64
CA PHE A 224 12.57 14.14 5.02
C PHE A 224 13.43 13.30 5.98
N VAL A 225 13.41 13.63 7.28
CA VAL A 225 14.12 12.82 8.29
C VAL A 225 13.45 11.46 8.44
N VAL A 226 12.12 11.42 8.54
CA VAL A 226 11.37 10.16 8.60
C VAL A 226 11.55 9.35 7.33
N LEU A 227 11.55 10.01 6.17
CA LEU A 227 11.83 9.39 4.88
C LEU A 227 13.21 8.73 4.84
N GLY A 228 14.26 9.41 5.33
CA GLY A 228 15.61 8.85 5.42
C GLY A 228 15.70 7.64 6.36
N MET A 229 15.04 7.70 7.52
CA MET A 229 14.94 6.55 8.44
C MET A 229 14.23 5.37 7.77
N TYR A 230 13.15 5.63 7.04
CA TYR A 230 12.44 4.62 6.25
C TYR A 230 13.38 3.98 5.21
N THR A 231 14.16 4.78 4.47
CA THR A 231 15.13 4.27 3.49
C THR A 231 16.15 3.31 4.11
N VAL A 232 16.73 3.67 5.26
CA VAL A 232 17.68 2.81 5.97
C VAL A 232 17.03 1.52 6.46
N CYS A 233 15.85 1.62 7.06
CA CYS A 233 15.10 0.45 7.54
C CYS A 233 14.72 -0.49 6.39
N MET A 234 14.32 0.06 5.24
CA MET A 234 14.01 -0.71 4.03
C MET A 234 15.26 -1.44 3.51
N SER A 235 16.42 -0.78 3.45
CA SER A 235 17.67 -1.44 3.07
C SER A 235 18.05 -2.57 4.02
N MET A 236 17.88 -2.39 5.33
CA MET A 236 18.13 -3.45 6.31
C MET A 236 17.18 -4.63 6.11
N PHE A 237 15.90 -4.37 5.84
CA PHE A 237 14.92 -5.42 5.54
C PHE A 237 15.30 -6.23 4.29
N LEU A 238 15.72 -5.57 3.21
CA LEU A 238 16.12 -6.24 1.96
C LEU A 238 17.37 -7.11 2.14
N VAL A 239 18.38 -6.59 2.85
CA VAL A 239 19.57 -7.39 3.22
C VAL A 239 19.20 -8.55 4.15
N GLY A 240 18.22 -8.34 5.02
CA GLY A 240 17.67 -9.39 5.87
C GLY A 240 16.99 -10.49 5.07
N ILE A 241 16.23 -10.16 4.01
CA ILE A 241 15.65 -11.15 3.08
C ILE A 241 16.78 -11.94 2.41
N ASP A 242 17.79 -11.26 1.86
CA ASP A 242 18.91 -11.94 1.19
C ASP A 242 19.65 -12.89 2.15
N ALA A 243 19.87 -12.46 3.40
CA ALA A 243 20.48 -13.28 4.43
C ALA A 243 19.61 -14.48 4.87
N PHE A 244 18.30 -14.29 4.97
CA PHE A 244 17.35 -15.34 5.35
C PHE A 244 17.20 -16.40 4.24
N LEU A 245 17.17 -15.98 2.97
CA LEU A 245 17.07 -16.86 1.82
C LEU A 245 18.42 -17.47 1.40
N GLY A 246 19.53 -16.88 1.83
CA GLY A 246 20.88 -17.29 1.43
C GLY A 246 21.22 -16.92 -0.03
N ILE A 247 20.54 -15.93 -0.60
CA ILE A 247 20.73 -15.50 -2.00
C ILE A 247 20.81 -13.96 -2.05
N ASP A 248 21.91 -13.40 -2.54
CA ASP A 248 22.12 -11.95 -2.64
C ASP A 248 21.47 -11.35 -3.91
N VAL A 249 20.14 -11.44 -4.02
CA VAL A 249 19.38 -10.99 -5.22
C VAL A 249 18.91 -9.53 -5.10
N SER A 250 18.69 -9.03 -3.87
CA SER A 250 18.07 -7.71 -3.67
C SER A 250 18.86 -6.58 -4.31
N LEU A 251 20.20 -6.66 -4.33
CA LEU A 251 21.06 -5.66 -4.97
C LEU A 251 20.74 -5.53 -6.46
N PHE A 252 20.64 -6.65 -7.19
CA PHE A 252 20.34 -6.65 -8.62
C PHE A 252 18.93 -6.12 -8.88
N VAL A 253 17.94 -6.58 -8.11
CA VAL A 253 16.53 -6.19 -8.30
C VAL A 253 16.33 -4.69 -8.10
N PHE A 254 16.89 -4.13 -7.02
CA PHE A 254 16.75 -2.70 -6.74
C PHE A 254 17.62 -1.83 -7.66
N ALA A 255 18.79 -2.30 -8.10
CA ALA A 255 19.61 -1.59 -9.08
C ALA A 255 18.89 -1.48 -10.43
N LEU A 256 18.31 -2.57 -10.90
CA LEU A 256 17.56 -2.56 -12.17
C LEU A 256 16.24 -1.76 -12.02
N THR A 257 15.55 -1.85 -10.89
CA THR A 257 14.39 -0.99 -10.58
C THR A 257 14.77 0.49 -10.59
N PHE A 258 15.91 0.88 -9.99
CA PHE A 258 16.41 2.25 -10.04
C PHE A 258 16.61 2.74 -11.47
N VAL A 259 17.23 1.94 -12.35
CA VAL A 259 17.43 2.30 -13.76
C VAL A 259 16.09 2.47 -14.48
N VAL A 260 15.16 1.52 -14.32
CA VAL A 260 13.84 1.57 -14.96
C VAL A 260 13.05 2.80 -14.50
N ILE A 261 12.99 3.06 -13.20
CA ILE A 261 12.24 4.19 -12.63
C ILE A 261 12.86 5.53 -13.02
N THR A 262 14.19 5.62 -13.07
CA THR A 262 14.88 6.83 -13.54
C THR A 262 14.57 7.10 -15.01
N LEU A 263 14.65 6.07 -15.87
CA LEU A 263 14.31 6.20 -17.29
C LEU A 263 12.82 6.51 -17.50
N LEU A 264 11.92 5.86 -16.78
CA LEU A 264 10.48 6.16 -16.77
C LEU A 264 10.24 7.63 -16.41
N GLY A 265 10.87 8.11 -15.34
CA GLY A 265 10.79 9.50 -14.88
C GLY A 265 11.26 10.50 -15.94
N VAL A 266 12.34 10.19 -16.66
CA VAL A 266 12.82 11.04 -17.77
C VAL A 266 11.86 10.98 -18.95
N LEU A 267 11.51 9.78 -19.43
CA LEU A 267 10.68 9.59 -20.62
C LEU A 267 9.28 10.19 -20.46
N CYS A 268 8.66 10.04 -19.29
CA CYS A 268 7.33 10.59 -19.04
C CYS A 268 7.30 12.11 -18.91
N THR A 269 8.46 12.79 -18.90
CA THR A 269 8.56 14.27 -18.92
C THR A 269 8.82 14.82 -20.32
N LEU A 270 9.07 13.96 -21.31
CA LEU A 270 9.26 14.39 -22.69
C LEU A 270 7.91 14.79 -23.30
N ARG A 271 7.96 15.78 -24.20
CA ARG A 271 6.81 16.16 -25.03
C ARG A 271 6.62 15.15 -26.14
N LYS A 272 5.36 14.82 -26.44
CA LYS A 272 5.02 13.91 -27.53
C LYS A 272 5.39 14.54 -28.88
N PRO A 273 6.10 13.82 -29.77
CA PRO A 273 6.39 14.32 -31.12
C PRO A 273 5.08 14.61 -31.87
N GLY A 274 4.94 15.81 -32.44
CA GLY A 274 3.77 16.19 -33.24
C GLY A 274 2.53 16.64 -32.45
N SER A 275 2.57 16.66 -31.12
CA SER A 275 1.51 17.25 -30.27
C SER A 275 2.18 18.12 -29.20
N GLY A 276 2.35 19.41 -29.51
CA GLY A 276 3.13 20.36 -28.70
C GLY A 276 2.68 20.49 -27.24
N ASP A 277 1.42 20.16 -26.95
CA ASP A 277 0.78 20.35 -25.64
C ASP A 277 0.55 19.06 -24.85
N THR A 278 1.16 17.93 -25.23
CA THR A 278 0.97 16.66 -24.49
C THR A 278 2.30 16.01 -24.10
N LEU A 279 2.37 15.47 -22.89
CA LEU A 279 3.50 14.65 -22.44
C LEU A 279 3.35 13.21 -22.93
N VAL A 280 4.47 12.49 -23.03
CA VAL A 280 4.45 11.04 -23.19
C VAL A 280 3.75 10.41 -21.98
N GLY A 281 2.87 9.44 -22.25
CA GLY A 281 2.14 8.72 -21.21
C GLY A 281 3.04 7.78 -20.39
N TYR A 282 2.64 7.49 -19.16
CA TYR A 282 3.42 6.63 -18.25
C TYR A 282 3.62 5.21 -18.77
N MET A 283 2.58 4.58 -19.30
CA MET A 283 2.65 3.22 -19.84
C MET A 283 3.65 3.04 -20.99
N PRO A 284 3.59 3.81 -22.09
CA PRO A 284 4.60 3.69 -23.14
C PRO A 284 6.00 4.06 -22.64
N SER A 285 6.13 5.01 -21.70
CA SER A 285 7.41 5.30 -21.05
C SER A 285 7.96 4.10 -20.27
N ALA A 286 7.11 3.33 -19.58
CA ALA A 286 7.53 2.17 -18.81
C ALA A 286 7.99 1.03 -19.71
N VAL A 287 7.30 0.78 -20.82
CA VAL A 287 7.69 -0.21 -21.84
C VAL A 287 9.10 0.09 -22.37
N VAL A 288 9.34 1.33 -22.79
CA VAL A 288 10.64 1.75 -23.34
C VAL A 288 11.73 1.73 -22.26
N ALA A 289 11.42 2.23 -21.06
CA ALA A 289 12.35 2.21 -19.93
C ALA A 289 12.79 0.79 -19.57
N PHE A 290 11.83 -0.14 -19.47
CA PHE A 290 12.12 -1.55 -19.20
C PHE A 290 12.92 -2.18 -20.34
N ALA A 291 12.55 -1.97 -21.61
CA ALA A 291 13.27 -2.55 -22.75
C ALA A 291 14.75 -2.12 -22.79
N VAL A 292 15.03 -0.83 -22.55
CA VAL A 292 16.40 -0.30 -22.48
C VAL A 292 17.15 -0.89 -21.29
N ALA A 293 16.54 -0.90 -20.11
CA ALA A 293 17.16 -1.43 -18.90
C ALA A 293 17.41 -2.94 -18.99
N PHE A 294 16.49 -3.70 -19.58
CA PHE A 294 16.62 -5.12 -19.85
C PHE A 294 17.75 -5.41 -20.83
N GLY A 295 17.88 -4.63 -21.91
CA GLY A 295 19.01 -4.76 -22.84
C GLY A 295 20.36 -4.56 -22.14
N ILE A 296 20.46 -3.54 -21.28
CA ILE A 296 21.66 -3.32 -20.44
C ILE A 296 21.88 -4.49 -19.48
N ALA A 297 20.83 -4.96 -18.81
CA ALA A 297 20.92 -6.08 -17.87
C ALA A 297 21.38 -7.38 -18.56
N CYS A 298 20.92 -7.67 -19.77
CA CYS A 298 21.39 -8.81 -20.56
C CYS A 298 22.87 -8.72 -20.89
N ILE A 299 23.36 -7.55 -21.31
CA ILE A 299 24.79 -7.33 -21.59
C ILE A 299 25.61 -7.56 -20.32
N VAL A 300 25.19 -6.98 -19.18
CA VAL A 300 25.87 -7.16 -17.89
C VAL A 300 25.84 -8.62 -17.44
N TYR A 301 24.72 -9.31 -17.67
CA TYR A 301 24.55 -10.72 -17.32
C TYR A 301 25.57 -11.60 -18.05
N PHE A 302 25.61 -11.52 -19.39
CA PHE A 302 26.55 -12.33 -20.19
C PHE A 302 28.02 -11.92 -20.01
N ALA A 303 28.30 -10.69 -19.55
CA ALA A 303 29.66 -10.22 -19.34
C ALA A 303 30.22 -10.57 -17.96
N ALA A 304 29.39 -10.61 -16.91
CA ALA A 304 29.88 -10.64 -15.54
C ALA A 304 29.01 -11.39 -14.51
N LEU A 305 27.73 -11.67 -14.79
CA LEU A 305 26.83 -12.28 -13.80
C LEU A 305 26.42 -13.73 -14.11
N ASP A 306 26.85 -14.28 -15.25
CA ASP A 306 26.56 -15.66 -15.67
C ASP A 306 27.08 -16.72 -14.67
N THR A 307 28.16 -16.40 -13.96
CA THR A 307 28.75 -17.24 -12.91
C THR A 307 28.08 -17.04 -11.54
N LEU A 308 27.37 -15.92 -11.32
CA LEU A 308 26.75 -15.58 -10.04
C LEU A 308 25.27 -15.93 -9.97
N PHE A 309 24.54 -15.82 -11.09
CA PHE A 309 23.11 -16.11 -11.17
C PHE A 309 22.82 -17.16 -12.23
N SER A 310 21.94 -18.11 -11.90
CA SER A 310 21.32 -18.93 -12.94
C SER A 310 20.49 -18.05 -13.88
N ALA A 311 20.44 -18.43 -15.16
CA ALA A 311 19.62 -17.75 -16.16
C ALA A 311 18.14 -17.69 -15.75
N THR A 312 17.66 -18.71 -15.03
CA THR A 312 16.29 -18.77 -14.50
C THR A 312 16.04 -17.68 -13.45
N THR A 313 16.94 -17.55 -12.47
CA THR A 313 16.89 -16.50 -11.45
C THR A 313 16.94 -15.11 -12.06
N PHE A 314 17.84 -14.89 -13.03
CA PHE A 314 17.95 -13.62 -13.75
C PHE A 314 16.64 -13.25 -14.47
N LEU A 315 16.06 -14.19 -15.23
CA LEU A 315 14.81 -13.97 -15.95
C LEU A 315 13.62 -13.73 -14.99
N LEU A 316 13.54 -14.45 -13.88
CA LEU A 316 12.52 -14.23 -12.85
C LEU A 316 12.63 -12.86 -12.21
N CYS A 317 13.85 -12.39 -11.93
CA CYS A 317 14.08 -11.03 -11.45
C CYS A 317 13.62 -9.99 -12.48
N CYS A 318 13.97 -10.17 -13.75
CA CYS A 318 13.55 -9.28 -14.83
C CYS A 318 12.02 -9.25 -14.99
N ALA A 319 11.35 -10.41 -14.93
CA ALA A 319 9.89 -10.51 -14.99
C ALA A 319 9.22 -9.81 -13.80
N THR A 320 9.76 -9.99 -12.60
CA THR A 320 9.30 -9.32 -11.36
C THR A 320 9.38 -7.81 -11.50
N ILE A 321 10.49 -7.30 -12.04
CA ILE A 321 10.71 -5.86 -12.25
C ILE A 321 9.82 -5.32 -13.36
N LEU A 322 9.55 -6.10 -14.41
CA LEU A 322 8.59 -5.73 -15.44
C LEU A 322 7.22 -5.46 -14.81
N ILE A 323 6.69 -6.42 -14.05
CA ILE A 323 5.39 -6.29 -13.38
C ILE A 323 5.38 -5.05 -12.45
N LEU A 324 6.41 -4.90 -11.63
CA LEU A 324 6.56 -3.75 -10.73
C LEU A 324 6.61 -2.41 -11.49
N SER A 325 7.31 -2.35 -12.64
CA SER A 325 7.43 -1.13 -13.44
C SER A 325 6.10 -0.70 -14.06
N PHE A 326 5.29 -1.65 -14.52
CA PHE A 326 3.93 -1.38 -15.00
C PHE A 326 3.01 -0.93 -13.89
N TRP A 327 3.13 -1.53 -12.70
CA TRP A 327 2.40 -1.11 -11.51
C TRP A 327 2.71 0.35 -11.17
N PHE A 328 4.00 0.72 -11.08
CA PHE A 328 4.38 2.11 -10.82
C PHE A 328 3.91 3.08 -11.90
N ALA A 329 3.95 2.67 -13.17
CA ALA A 329 3.46 3.49 -14.27
C ALA A 329 1.94 3.72 -14.19
N TYR A 330 1.19 2.68 -13.78
CA TYR A 330 -0.24 2.78 -13.52
C TYR A 330 -0.54 3.72 -12.36
N ASP A 331 0.12 3.52 -11.23
CA ASP A 331 -0.12 4.33 -10.03
C ASP A 331 0.27 5.79 -10.28
N ALA A 332 1.39 6.05 -10.96
CA ALA A 332 1.78 7.40 -11.38
C ALA A 332 0.70 8.07 -12.27
N SER A 333 0.03 7.31 -13.14
CA SER A 333 -1.08 7.83 -13.94
C SER A 333 -2.30 8.18 -13.09
N CYS A 334 -2.60 7.37 -12.07
CA CYS A 334 -3.70 7.64 -11.14
C CYS A 334 -3.39 8.83 -10.21
N MET A 335 -2.14 8.97 -9.77
CA MET A 335 -1.67 10.10 -8.97
C MET A 335 -1.85 11.43 -9.70
N ASN A 336 -1.55 11.46 -10.99
CA ASN A 336 -1.72 12.64 -11.83
C ASN A 336 -3.15 13.19 -11.87
N GLN A 337 -4.12 12.28 -11.77
CA GLN A 337 -5.55 12.60 -11.80
C GLN A 337 -6.11 12.96 -10.42
N ARG A 338 -5.33 12.76 -9.35
CA ARG A 338 -5.83 12.86 -7.95
C ARG A 338 -5.07 13.83 -7.07
N LEU A 339 -3.77 14.01 -7.33
CA LEU A 339 -2.90 14.84 -6.49
C LEU A 339 -2.78 16.26 -7.04
N SER A 340 -2.56 17.20 -6.11
CA SER A 340 -2.12 18.55 -6.46
C SER A 340 -0.59 18.63 -6.55
N PRO A 341 0.00 19.55 -7.33
CA PRO A 341 1.45 19.63 -7.53
C PRO A 341 2.28 19.83 -6.25
N ASP A 342 1.69 20.40 -5.20
CA ASP A 342 2.29 20.59 -3.88
C ASP A 342 2.27 19.33 -3.00
N GLU A 343 1.45 18.33 -3.35
CA GLU A 343 1.28 17.08 -2.61
C GLU A 343 2.25 15.96 -3.07
N TYR A 344 3.41 16.31 -3.63
CA TYR A 344 4.39 15.32 -4.09
C TYR A 344 4.85 14.35 -2.99
N MET A 345 4.88 14.79 -1.72
CA MET A 345 5.17 13.90 -0.57
C MET A 345 4.08 12.85 -0.34
N GLN A 346 2.82 13.17 -0.65
CA GLN A 346 1.74 12.19 -0.64
C GLN A 346 1.96 11.13 -1.73
N GLY A 347 2.38 11.54 -2.93
CA GLY A 347 2.76 10.62 -4.00
C GLY A 347 3.90 9.68 -3.59
N MET A 348 4.91 10.20 -2.88
CA MET A 348 5.99 9.35 -2.35
C MET A 348 5.49 8.28 -1.38
N ILE A 349 4.52 8.60 -0.52
CA ILE A 349 3.94 7.63 0.42
C ILE A 349 3.17 6.54 -0.34
N PHE A 350 2.47 6.89 -1.41
CA PHE A 350 1.77 5.91 -2.25
C PHE A 350 2.74 4.96 -2.94
N PHE A 351 3.82 5.44 -3.55
CA PHE A 351 4.85 4.55 -4.12
C PHE A 351 5.46 3.58 -3.11
N TYR A 352 5.67 4.02 -1.86
CA TYR A 352 6.17 3.12 -0.82
C TYR A 352 5.12 2.17 -0.28
N THR A 353 3.86 2.59 -0.23
CA THR A 353 2.75 1.70 0.07
C THR A 353 2.67 0.60 -0.98
N ASP A 354 2.82 0.96 -2.26
CA ASP A 354 2.86 0.01 -3.38
C ASP A 354 4.06 -0.94 -3.28
N MET A 355 5.24 -0.47 -2.87
CA MET A 355 6.36 -1.38 -2.58
C MET A 355 6.05 -2.39 -1.48
N VAL A 356 5.44 -1.95 -0.37
CA VAL A 356 5.04 -2.85 0.71
C VAL A 356 3.99 -3.85 0.22
N MET A 357 2.98 -3.39 -0.53
CA MET A 357 1.95 -4.25 -1.12
C MET A 357 2.55 -5.26 -2.09
N PHE A 358 3.54 -4.86 -2.89
CA PHE A 358 4.23 -5.74 -3.81
C PHE A 358 5.05 -6.81 -3.08
N VAL A 359 5.77 -6.44 -2.01
CA VAL A 359 6.49 -7.42 -1.17
C VAL A 359 5.53 -8.42 -0.53
N ILE A 360 4.39 -7.96 -0.02
CA ILE A 360 3.36 -8.84 0.55
C ILE A 360 2.79 -9.76 -0.54
N PHE A 361 2.49 -9.23 -1.73
CA PHE A 361 1.98 -10.01 -2.84
C PHE A 361 2.97 -11.10 -3.27
N VAL A 362 4.23 -10.75 -3.51
CA VAL A 362 5.28 -11.73 -3.87
C VAL A 362 5.49 -12.74 -2.74
N GLY A 363 5.48 -12.31 -1.48
CA GLY A 363 5.58 -13.20 -0.32
C GLY A 363 4.41 -14.18 -0.20
N MET A 364 3.18 -13.73 -0.45
CA MET A 364 2.00 -14.61 -0.48
C MET A 364 2.08 -15.62 -1.63
N VAL A 365 2.50 -15.19 -2.82
CA VAL A 365 2.70 -16.08 -3.96
C VAL A 365 3.78 -17.12 -3.65
N ALA A 366 4.91 -16.71 -3.07
CA ALA A 366 5.96 -17.63 -2.65
C ALA A 366 5.47 -18.63 -1.58
N PHE A 367 4.73 -18.16 -0.58
CA PHE A 367 4.13 -19.02 0.44
C PHE A 367 3.14 -20.03 -0.17
N ALA A 368 2.30 -19.59 -1.12
CA ALA A 368 1.36 -20.47 -1.80
C ALA A 368 2.08 -21.57 -2.61
N PHE A 369 3.17 -21.25 -3.31
CA PHE A 369 3.98 -22.26 -4.00
C PHE A 369 4.60 -23.27 -3.03
N MET A 370 5.16 -22.80 -1.91
CA MET A 370 5.71 -23.68 -0.87
C MET A 370 4.64 -24.58 -0.23
N ALA A 371 3.43 -24.05 -0.01
CA ALA A 371 2.30 -24.83 0.51
C ALA A 371 1.83 -25.90 -0.49
N CYS A 372 1.75 -25.56 -1.77
CA CYS A 372 1.37 -26.50 -2.83
C CYS A 372 2.40 -27.62 -3.04
N GLU A 373 3.71 -27.35 -2.93
CA GLU A 373 4.73 -28.41 -2.96
C GLU A 373 4.68 -29.31 -1.71
N GLY A 374 4.24 -28.77 -0.57
CA GLY A 374 3.97 -29.53 0.65
C GLY A 374 2.83 -30.56 0.49
N ASP A 375 1.83 -30.28 -0.33
CA ASP A 375 0.69 -31.18 -0.60
C ASP A 375 1.01 -32.25 -1.66
N VAL A 376 1.99 -32.05 -2.54
CA VAL A 376 2.43 -33.08 -3.52
C VAL A 376 3.10 -34.28 -2.81
N CYS A 377 3.67 -34.07 -1.61
CA CYS A 377 4.20 -35.16 -0.79
C CYS A 377 3.17 -35.81 0.14
N CYS A 378 1.95 -35.25 0.24
CA CYS A 378 0.86 -35.74 1.09
C CYS A 378 -0.27 -36.42 0.30
N TRP A 379 0.01 -36.97 -0.89
CA TRP A 379 -0.85 -37.99 -1.52
C TRP A 379 -0.69 -39.33 -0.80
N GLY A 380 -1.03 -39.34 0.50
CA GLY A 380 -1.38 -40.53 1.24
C GLY A 380 -2.86 -40.83 1.02
N SER A 381 -3.14 -41.91 0.29
CA SER A 381 -4.29 -42.81 0.44
C SER A 381 -5.56 -42.19 1.04
N ALA A 382 -6.30 -41.40 0.26
CA ALA A 382 -7.74 -41.30 0.47
C ALA A 382 -8.39 -42.56 -0.13
N GLU A 383 -8.44 -43.65 0.63
CA GLU A 383 -9.39 -44.72 0.36
C GLU A 383 -10.80 -44.12 0.45
N ILE A 384 -11.39 -43.86 -0.71
CA ILE A 384 -12.81 -43.57 -0.84
C ILE A 384 -13.52 -44.87 -0.48
N ILE A 385 -13.98 -44.98 0.77
CA ILE A 385 -14.97 -45.97 1.18
C ILE A 385 -16.29 -45.56 0.52
N PRO A 386 -16.86 -46.33 -0.43
CA PRO A 386 -18.15 -45.98 -0.99
C PRO A 386 -19.25 -46.34 0.02
N ILE A 387 -19.84 -45.31 0.62
CA ILE A 387 -21.09 -45.40 1.38
C ILE A 387 -22.24 -45.51 0.38
N TYR A 388 -22.51 -46.71 -0.14
CA TYR A 388 -23.84 -47.06 -0.66
C TYR A 388 -24.13 -48.55 -0.44
N PRO A 389 -25.30 -48.94 0.08
CA PRO A 389 -25.71 -50.33 0.09
C PRO A 389 -26.28 -50.70 -1.28
N LEU A 390 -25.54 -51.49 -2.07
CA LEU A 390 -26.08 -52.09 -3.28
C LEU A 390 -27.06 -53.21 -2.92
N ARG A 391 -28.35 -52.89 -2.96
CA ARG A 391 -29.45 -53.85 -2.88
C ARG A 391 -29.83 -54.32 -4.28
N GLY A 392 -29.27 -55.47 -4.66
CA GLY A 392 -29.96 -56.56 -5.38
C GLY A 392 -30.15 -56.45 -6.90
N SER A 393 -29.48 -57.33 -7.64
CA SER A 393 -30.12 -58.33 -8.51
C SER A 393 -29.09 -59.34 -9.02
N ALA A 394 -29.52 -60.60 -9.04
CA ALA A 394 -28.77 -61.83 -9.24
C ALA A 394 -28.20 -62.02 -10.65
N GLN A 395 -27.07 -62.76 -10.74
CA GLN A 395 -26.72 -63.86 -11.66
C GLN A 395 -25.23 -64.18 -11.37
N GLY A 396 -24.83 -65.29 -10.77
CA GLY A 396 -24.78 -66.62 -11.40
C GLY A 396 -23.31 -67.00 -11.73
N ASP A 397 -22.75 -67.86 -10.89
CA ASP A 397 -21.72 -68.87 -11.16
C ASP A 397 -20.22 -68.52 -11.39
N ASN A 398 -19.41 -69.20 -10.55
CA ASN A 398 -18.08 -69.79 -10.75
C ASN A 398 -16.81 -68.92 -10.65
N ALA A 399 -16.13 -68.96 -9.50
CA ALA A 399 -14.96 -69.84 -9.26
C ALA A 399 -14.31 -69.62 -7.87
N GLN A 400 -13.99 -70.72 -7.20
CA GLN A 400 -13.37 -70.84 -5.87
C GLN A 400 -11.92 -70.33 -5.79
N PRO A 401 -11.38 -70.13 -4.57
CA PRO A 401 -9.99 -69.84 -4.31
C PRO A 401 -9.15 -71.13 -4.31
N THR A 402 -7.93 -71.07 -4.83
CA THR A 402 -6.94 -72.15 -4.68
C THR A 402 -5.76 -71.69 -3.84
N ASP A 403 -5.58 -72.39 -2.72
CA ASP A 403 -4.42 -72.40 -1.83
C ASP A 403 -3.17 -73.05 -2.46
N GLY A 404 -2.01 -72.73 -1.88
CA GLY A 404 -0.73 -73.48 -1.95
C GLY A 404 0.37 -72.73 -2.73
N CYS A 405 1.54 -72.41 -2.19
CA CYS A 405 2.43 -73.31 -1.45
C CYS A 405 3.55 -72.55 -0.69
N SER A 406 3.66 -72.88 0.61
CA SER A 406 4.88 -73.09 1.43
C SER A 406 5.81 -71.95 1.86
N ALA A 407 5.84 -71.79 3.18
CA ALA A 407 6.87 -71.21 4.02
C ALA A 407 8.08 -72.16 4.21
N GLU A 408 9.26 -71.63 4.53
CA GLU A 408 10.05 -72.02 5.71
C GLU A 408 11.27 -71.11 5.95
N THR A 409 11.63 -71.01 7.24
CA THR A 409 12.40 -69.98 7.96
C THR A 409 13.90 -70.36 8.18
N PRO A 410 14.75 -69.54 8.87
CA PRO A 410 16.20 -69.42 8.67
C PRO A 410 17.04 -70.30 9.62
N PRO A 411 18.37 -70.09 9.67
CA PRO A 411 19.03 -70.11 10.96
C PRO A 411 20.02 -68.97 11.23
N THR A 412 20.18 -68.81 12.54
CA THR A 412 21.02 -67.97 13.40
C THR A 412 22.54 -68.03 13.19
N GLY A 413 23.19 -66.86 13.33
CA GLY A 413 24.31 -66.57 14.23
C GLY A 413 25.67 -67.27 14.04
N ALA A 414 26.72 -66.48 13.77
CA ALA A 414 28.05 -66.64 14.39
C ALA A 414 28.97 -65.45 14.02
N ALA A 415 29.78 -65.05 14.99
CA ALA A 415 30.78 -63.99 14.91
C ALA A 415 32.14 -64.52 14.41
N ALA A 416 32.93 -63.64 13.75
CA ALA A 416 34.40 -63.59 13.65
C ALA A 416 34.71 -62.61 12.49
N ALA A 417 35.30 -61.42 12.64
CA ALA A 417 36.65 -61.07 13.11
C ALA A 417 37.78 -61.80 12.37
N VAL A 418 38.79 -61.01 11.94
CA VAL A 418 40.18 -61.40 11.55
C VAL A 418 40.30 -61.87 10.08
N VAL A 419 41.24 -61.47 9.21
CA VAL A 419 42.40 -60.54 9.16
C VAL A 419 42.84 -60.46 7.68
N VAL A 420 43.41 -59.32 7.29
CA VAL A 420 44.51 -59.06 6.33
C VAL A 420 44.90 -60.19 5.35
N ASN A 421 44.91 -59.87 4.04
CA ASN A 421 46.16 -59.92 3.27
C ASN A 421 46.10 -59.04 2.02
N GLU A 422 47.02 -58.07 1.97
CA GLU A 422 47.67 -57.62 0.74
C GLU A 422 48.24 -58.85 0.01
N ASP A 423 48.15 -58.89 -1.33
CA ASP A 423 49.30 -58.70 -2.22
C ASP A 423 49.07 -59.27 -3.64
N ILE A 424 49.56 -58.47 -4.62
CA ILE A 424 50.31 -58.89 -5.82
C ILE A 424 49.55 -59.22 -7.14
N ASP A 425 49.93 -58.39 -8.14
CA ASP A 425 50.05 -58.59 -9.59
C ASP A 425 48.80 -58.81 -10.47
N ARG A 426 48.40 -57.80 -11.25
CA ARG A 426 48.97 -57.48 -12.58
C ARG A 426 48.33 -56.25 -13.23
#